data_AF-A0A954NTW8-F1
#
_entry.id   AF-A0A954NTW8-F1
#
_cell.length_a   1.000
_cell.length_b   1.000
_cell.length_c   1.000
_cell.angle_alpha   90.00
_cell.angle_beta   90.00
_cell.angle_gamma   90.00
#
_symmetry.space_group_name_H-M   'P 1'
#
loop_
_entity.id
_entity.type
_entity.pdbx_description
1 polymer ?
#
loop_
_entity_poly.entity_id
_entity_poly.type
_entity_poly.pdbx_seq_one_letter_code
_entity_poly.pdbx_strand_id
1 'polypeptide(L)'
;MRNSLEFTEADLPREQTQPEVVAAKVREMFDGKTPVRIIDVARALEMNYGTCKTHLHRAALMNLLKLVLRKGFIPSDGPRRKLSW
;
A
#
# COMPACT_ATOMS: atom_id res chain seq x y z
N MET A 1 10.63 40.37 -8.48
CA MET A 1 9.27 39.79 -8.64
C MET A 1 9.19 38.58 -7.72
N ARG A 2 8.32 38.62 -6.70
CA ARG A 2 8.09 37.47 -5.82
C ARG A 2 7.03 36.59 -6.47
N ASN A 3 7.39 35.39 -6.90
CA ASN A 3 6.42 34.37 -7.27
C ASN A 3 5.83 33.81 -5.97
N SER A 4 4.64 34.27 -5.58
CA SER A 4 3.86 33.61 -4.53
C SER A 4 3.28 32.33 -5.13
N LEU A 5 3.85 31.19 -4.78
CA LEU A 5 3.19 29.89 -4.94
C LEU A 5 1.98 29.91 -4.02
N GLU A 6 0.80 30.07 -4.58
CA GLU A 6 -0.46 29.92 -3.84
C GLU A 6 -0.58 28.45 -3.43
N PHE A 7 -0.34 28.16 -2.15
CA PHE A 7 -0.67 26.87 -1.55
C PHE A 7 -2.20 26.74 -1.55
N THR A 8 -2.71 25.78 -2.31
CA THR A 8 -4.14 25.45 -2.38
C THR A 8 -4.48 24.30 -1.44
N GLU A 9 -5.76 24.10 -1.07
CA GLU A 9 -6.18 22.94 -0.25
C GLU A 9 -5.83 21.59 -0.90
N ALA A 10 -5.64 21.55 -2.22
CA ALA A 10 -5.19 20.37 -2.95
C ALA A 10 -3.72 20.02 -2.69
N ASP A 11 -2.92 20.96 -2.15
CA ASP A 11 -1.53 20.77 -1.76
C ASP A 11 -1.39 20.22 -0.32
N LEU A 12 -2.49 20.13 0.43
CA LEU A 12 -2.50 19.47 1.72
C LEU A 12 -2.38 17.96 1.52
N PRO A 13 -1.47 17.25 2.22
CA PRO A 13 -1.39 15.82 2.11
C PRO A 13 -2.72 15.21 2.56
N ARG A 14 -3.42 14.56 1.63
CA ARG A 14 -4.64 13.82 1.98
C ARG A 14 -4.30 12.73 2.99
N GLU A 15 -5.20 12.52 3.94
CA GLU A 15 -5.06 11.43 4.90
C GLU A 15 -5.01 10.08 4.14
N GLN A 16 -4.05 9.24 4.51
CA GLN A 16 -3.93 7.92 3.89
C GLN A 16 -5.09 7.04 4.36
N THR A 17 -5.72 6.35 3.40
CA THR A 17 -6.73 5.36 3.74
C THR A 17 -6.08 4.13 4.38
N GLN A 18 -6.81 3.38 5.21
CA GLN A 18 -6.26 2.17 5.85
C GLN A 18 -5.68 1.13 4.87
N PRO A 19 -6.27 0.87 3.68
CA PRO A 19 -5.63 0.05 2.65
C PRO A 19 -4.27 0.59 2.16
N GLU A 20 -4.12 1.91 2.08
CA GLU A 20 -2.86 2.55 1.67
C GLU A 20 -1.79 2.45 2.76
N VAL A 21 -2.18 2.60 4.03
CA VAL A 21 -1.29 2.42 5.19
C VAL A 21 -0.75 0.99 5.22
N VAL A 22 -1.61 -0.03 5.12
CA VAL A 22 -1.13 -1.42 5.13
C VAL A 22 -0.29 -1.74 3.89
N ALA A 23 -0.60 -1.14 2.73
CA ALA A 23 0.20 -1.31 1.52
C ALA A 23 1.59 -0.67 1.64
N ALA A 24 1.68 0.52 2.23
CA ALA A 24 2.94 1.18 2.52
C ALA A 24 3.80 0.32 3.46
N LYS A 25 3.20 -0.24 4.52
CA LYS A 25 3.90 -1.12 5.44
C LYS A 25 4.40 -2.40 4.78
N VAL A 26 3.61 -3.02 3.89
CA VAL A 26 4.07 -4.18 3.12
C VAL A 26 5.26 -3.83 2.22
N ARG A 27 5.29 -2.65 1.59
CA ARG A 27 6.45 -2.21 0.79
C ARG A 27 7.70 -2.03 1.64
N GLU A 28 7.56 -1.45 2.81
CA GLU A 28 8.67 -1.27 3.76
C GLU A 28 9.24 -2.62 4.24
N MET A 29 8.38 -3.60 4.49
CA MET A 29 8.78 -4.92 4.98
C MET A 29 9.23 -5.89 3.90
N PHE A 30 9.02 -5.58 2.62
CA PHE A 30 9.30 -6.49 1.51
C PHE A 30 10.78 -6.44 1.12
N ASP A 31 11.46 -7.57 1.22
CA ASP A 31 12.87 -7.75 0.89
C ASP A 31 13.16 -7.94 -0.62
N GLY A 32 12.13 -7.84 -1.47
CA GLY A 32 12.21 -8.11 -2.91
C GLY A 32 11.93 -9.56 -3.32
N LYS A 33 11.81 -10.50 -2.37
CA LYS A 33 11.71 -11.95 -2.66
C LYS A 33 10.60 -12.64 -1.88
N THR A 34 10.45 -12.33 -0.61
CA THR A 34 9.64 -13.06 0.37
C THR A 34 8.29 -12.37 0.57
N PRO A 35 7.15 -13.02 0.27
CA PRO A 35 5.84 -12.45 0.55
C PRO A 35 5.65 -12.12 2.03
N VAL A 36 5.16 -10.92 2.32
CA VAL A 36 4.94 -10.44 3.69
C VAL A 36 3.65 -11.05 4.25
N ARG A 37 3.74 -11.73 5.39
CA ARG A 37 2.57 -12.39 6.00
C ARG A 37 1.68 -11.38 6.70
N ILE A 38 0.37 -11.64 6.68
CA ILE A 38 -0.64 -10.78 7.32
C ILE A 38 -0.32 -10.56 8.81
N ILE A 39 0.10 -11.60 9.52
CA ILE A 39 0.38 -11.50 10.96
C ILE A 39 1.55 -10.57 11.27
N ASP A 40 2.54 -10.48 10.38
CA ASP A 40 3.70 -9.62 10.58
C ASP A 40 3.32 -8.15 10.35
N VAL A 41 2.50 -7.88 9.32
CA VAL A 41 1.94 -6.53 9.09
C VAL A 41 1.03 -6.10 10.25
N ALA A 42 0.15 -6.99 10.71
CA ALA A 42 -0.75 -6.72 11.83
C ALA A 42 0.03 -6.37 13.11
N ARG A 43 1.09 -7.13 13.41
CA ARG A 43 1.98 -6.83 14.54
C ARG A 43 2.71 -5.49 14.39
N ALA A 44 3.26 -5.22 13.20
CA ALA A 44 4.00 -4.00 12.93
C ALA A 44 3.14 -2.72 13.01
N LEU A 45 1.83 -2.85 12.79
CA LEU A 45 0.87 -1.74 12.87
C LEU A 45 0.04 -1.75 14.17
N GLU A 46 0.34 -2.65 15.12
CA GLU A 46 -0.45 -2.86 16.33
C GLU A 46 -1.96 -3.02 16.04
N MET A 47 -2.27 -3.66 14.91
CA MET A 47 -3.62 -3.78 14.35
C MET A 47 -4.17 -5.17 14.58
N ASN A 48 -5.49 -5.27 14.83
CA ASN A 48 -6.18 -6.56 14.86
C ASN A 48 -6.00 -7.32 13.53
N TYR A 49 -5.71 -8.63 13.62
CA TYR A 49 -5.44 -9.48 12.46
C TYR A 49 -6.58 -9.48 11.42
N GLY A 50 -7.85 -9.56 11.86
CA GLY A 50 -9.01 -9.58 10.96
C GLY A 50 -9.19 -8.27 10.20
N THR A 51 -8.97 -7.15 10.88
CA THR A 51 -8.98 -5.81 10.29
C THR A 51 -7.84 -5.65 9.29
N CYS A 52 -6.62 -6.02 9.68
CA CYS A 52 -5.44 -5.99 8.80
C CYS A 52 -5.66 -6.84 7.55
N LYS A 53 -6.17 -8.08 7.71
CA LYS A 53 -6.52 -8.96 6.60
C LYS A 53 -7.50 -8.28 5.64
N THR A 54 -8.55 -7.64 6.16
CA THR A 54 -9.54 -6.93 5.34
C THR A 54 -8.89 -5.81 4.52
N HIS A 55 -8.06 -4.98 5.15
CA HIS A 55 -7.39 -3.88 4.46
C HIS A 55 -6.36 -4.35 3.44
N LEU A 56 -5.62 -5.43 3.70
CA LEU A 56 -4.69 -6.01 2.73
C LEU A 56 -5.39 -6.54 1.48
N HIS A 57 -6.54 -7.20 1.63
CA HIS A 57 -7.34 -7.63 0.47
C HIS A 57 -7.91 -6.44 -0.31
N ARG A 58 -8.37 -5.39 0.38
CA ARG A 58 -8.79 -4.14 -0.28
C ARG A 58 -7.64 -3.48 -1.02
N ALA A 59 -6.45 -3.43 -0.44
CA ALA A 59 -5.24 -2.91 -1.09
C ALA A 59 -4.88 -3.72 -2.35
N ALA A 60 -5.11 -5.04 -2.35
CA ALA A 60 -4.95 -5.87 -3.54
C ALA A 60 -6.00 -5.56 -4.63
N LEU A 61 -7.26 -5.34 -4.26
CA LEU A 61 -8.31 -4.90 -5.20
C LEU A 61 -8.00 -3.52 -5.80
N MET A 62 -7.30 -2.65 -5.06
CA MET A 62 -6.82 -1.34 -5.51
C MET A 62 -5.53 -1.42 -6.34
N ASN A 63 -5.03 -2.62 -6.66
CA ASN A 63 -3.75 -2.85 -7.34
C ASN A 63 -2.53 -2.24 -6.63
N LEU A 64 -2.60 -2.03 -5.31
CA LEU A 64 -1.47 -1.57 -4.50
C LEU A 64 -0.57 -2.74 -4.09
N LEU A 65 -1.17 -3.92 -3.93
CA LEU A 65 -0.52 -5.17 -3.53
C LEU A 65 -0.97 -6.33 -4.42
N LYS A 66 -0.22 -7.42 -4.40
CA LYS A 66 -0.62 -8.70 -4.99
C LYS A 66 -0.65 -9.78 -3.91
N LEU A 67 -1.76 -10.51 -3.83
CA LEU A 67 -1.88 -11.68 -2.98
C LEU A 67 -1.08 -12.84 -3.58
N VAL A 68 -0.18 -13.41 -2.79
CA VAL A 68 0.46 -14.70 -3.06
C VAL A 68 -0.24 -15.74 -2.20
N LEU A 69 -1.08 -16.57 -2.83
CA LEU A 69 -1.95 -17.52 -2.15
C LEU A 69 -1.20 -18.32 -1.08
N ARG A 70 -1.76 -18.33 0.14
CA ARG A 70 -1.22 -18.99 1.35
C ARG A 70 0.16 -18.50 1.83
N LYS A 71 0.79 -17.54 1.16
CA LYS A 71 2.11 -17.01 1.54
C LYS A 71 2.05 -15.60 2.12
N GLY A 72 1.23 -14.71 1.57
CA GLY A 72 1.15 -13.33 2.02
C GLY A 72 0.94 -12.34 0.88
N PHE A 73 1.47 -11.14 1.03
CA PHE A 73 1.33 -10.05 0.07
C PHE A 73 2.70 -9.55 -0.39
N ILE A 74 2.78 -9.14 -1.65
CA ILE A 74 3.92 -8.41 -2.21
C ILE A 74 3.44 -7.07 -2.77
N PRO A 75 4.32 -6.06 -2.91
CA PRO A 75 4.02 -4.86 -3.67
C PRO A 75 3.54 -5.21 -5.08
N SER A 76 2.52 -4.50 -5.54
CA SER A 76 2.13 -4.56 -6.95
C SER A 76 3.07 -3.68 -7.77
N ASP A 77 3.36 -4.08 -9.01
CA ASP A 77 4.10 -3.26 -10.00
C ASP A 77 3.27 -2.04 -10.50
N GLY A 78 2.09 -1.80 -9.91
CA GLY A 78 1.11 -0.81 -10.34
C GLY A 78 0.29 -1.30 -11.54
N PRO A 79 -0.58 -0.45 -12.12
CA PRO A 79 -1.20 -0.78 -13.39
C PRO A 79 -0.08 -0.92 -14.43
N ARG A 80 0.04 -2.11 -15.05
CA ARG A 80 0.85 -2.25 -16.28
C ARG A 80 0.34 -1.20 -17.26
N ARG A 81 1.05 -0.08 -17.44
CA ARG A 81 0.98 0.63 -18.71
C ARG A 81 1.40 -0.41 -19.74
N LYS A 82 0.45 -0.88 -20.55
CA LYS A 82 0.79 -1.62 -21.75
C LYS A 82 1.74 -0.71 -22.53
N LEU A 83 3.03 -1.03 -22.52
CA LEU A 83 3.95 -0.55 -23.54
C LEU A 83 3.46 -1.21 -24.84
N SER A 84 2.59 -0.51 -25.55
CA SER A 84 2.31 -0.79 -26.96
C SER A 84 3.59 -0.46 -27.72
N TRP A 85 4.26 -1.50 -28.21
CA TRP A 85 5.25 -1.41 -29.28
C TRP A 85 4.53 -1.27 -30.61
#